data_AF-A0A9D4ERV7-F1
#
_entry.id   AF-A0A9D4ERV7-F1
#
_cell.length_a   1.000
_cell.length_b   1.000
_cell.length_c   1.000
_cell.angle_alpha   90.00
_cell.angle_beta   90.00
_cell.angle_gamma   90.00
#
_symmetry.space_group_name_H-M   'P 1'
#
loop_
_entity.id
_entity.type
_entity.pdbx_description
1 polymer ?
#
loop_
_entity_poly.entity_id
_entity_poly.type
_entity_poly.pdbx_seq_one_letter_code
_entity_poly.pdbx_strand_id
1 'polypeptide(L)'
;MMAEVLRRTKAIASDDMNTLICEVVCDRAKKECMYGECESCRENILNGNKDVFEEDVTWFEWKTKKEVRTIKKGKISTEKTKTFTVKEAQAGTVVTLFEKFEDQLKWYSKHIFRVYNQYEYFAKRKDTIK
;
A
#
# COMPACT_ATOMS: atom_id res chain seq x y z
N MET A 1 5.86 -8.49 -4.67
CA MET A 1 5.36 -7.16 -4.25
C MET A 1 6.54 -6.29 -3.81
N MET A 2 6.37 -4.98 -3.58
CA MET A 2 7.49 -4.07 -3.22
C MET A 2 8.26 -4.57 -1.97
N ALA A 3 7.54 -5.00 -0.92
CA ALA A 3 8.11 -5.58 0.29
C ALA A 3 9.02 -6.79 0.02
N GLU A 4 8.60 -7.71 -0.84
CA GLU A 4 9.43 -8.88 -1.22
C GLU A 4 10.73 -8.46 -1.91
N VAL A 5 10.68 -7.43 -2.76
CA VAL A 5 11.87 -6.92 -3.47
C VAL A 5 12.82 -6.26 -2.47
N LEU A 6 12.29 -5.43 -1.55
CA LEU A 6 13.07 -4.80 -0.49
C LEU A 6 13.68 -5.82 0.48
N ARG A 7 12.95 -6.90 0.82
CA ARG A 7 13.50 -7.99 1.64
C ARG A 7 14.61 -8.73 0.89
N ARG A 8 14.42 -8.98 -0.42
CA ARG A 8 15.42 -9.67 -1.25
C ARG A 8 16.71 -8.87 -1.40
N THR A 9 16.63 -7.55 -1.51
CA THR A 9 17.81 -6.66 -1.48
C THR A 9 18.36 -6.42 -0.07
N LYS A 10 17.75 -7.03 0.96
CA LYS A 10 18.13 -6.85 2.37
C LYS A 10 18.00 -5.41 2.86
N ALA A 11 17.16 -4.61 2.20
CA ALA A 11 16.82 -3.26 2.63
C ALA A 11 15.92 -3.29 3.88
N ILE A 12 15.08 -4.33 4.02
CA ILE A 12 14.21 -4.57 5.20
C ILE A 12 14.34 -6.02 5.67
N ALA A 13 14.03 -6.27 6.95
CA ALA A 13 14.16 -7.59 7.56
C ALA A 13 13.02 -8.56 7.21
N SER A 14 11.82 -8.05 6.95
CA SER A 14 10.60 -8.84 6.71
C SER A 14 9.80 -8.29 5.53
N ASP A 15 9.03 -9.13 4.86
CA ASP A 15 8.01 -8.75 3.88
C ASP A 15 6.57 -8.92 4.41
N ASP A 16 6.42 -9.35 5.68
CA ASP A 16 5.14 -9.44 6.35
C ASP A 16 4.65 -8.06 6.77
N MET A 17 3.54 -7.61 6.15
CA MET A 17 3.01 -6.28 6.38
C MET A 17 2.57 -6.03 7.83
N ASN A 18 2.13 -7.06 8.57
CA ASN A 18 1.74 -6.89 9.97
C ASN A 18 2.95 -6.58 10.85
N THR A 19 4.06 -7.28 10.61
CA THR A 19 5.34 -7.05 11.28
C THR A 19 5.85 -5.64 10.97
N LEU A 20 5.84 -5.25 9.69
CA LEU A 20 6.31 -3.93 9.26
C LEU A 20 5.46 -2.79 9.83
N ILE A 21 4.13 -2.97 9.97
CA ILE A 21 3.28 -1.99 10.66
C ILE A 21 3.71 -1.84 12.12
N CYS A 22 3.98 -2.94 12.84
CA CYS A 22 4.38 -2.90 14.24
C CYS A 22 5.70 -2.14 14.48
N GLU A 23 6.56 -2.03 13.48
CA GLU A 23 7.78 -1.22 13.58
C GLU A 23 7.49 0.28 13.57
N VAL A 24 6.41 0.71 12.90
CA VAL A 24 6.11 2.14 12.69
C VAL A 24 4.93 2.65 13.53
N VAL A 25 4.14 1.78 14.16
CA VAL A 25 3.00 2.19 15.01
C VAL A 25 3.11 1.68 16.44
N CYS A 26 2.71 2.52 17.40
CA CYS A 26 2.65 2.16 18.82
C CYS A 26 1.59 1.11 19.15
N ASP A 27 0.39 1.29 18.63
CA ASP A 27 -0.79 0.52 19.01
C ASP A 27 -1.73 0.40 17.81
N ARG A 28 -1.90 -0.83 17.32
CA ARG A 28 -2.72 -1.12 16.15
C ARG A 28 -4.23 -1.00 16.42
N ALA A 29 -4.65 -1.01 17.67
CA ALA A 29 -6.05 -0.83 18.07
C ALA A 29 -6.44 0.65 18.20
N LYS A 30 -5.46 1.57 18.23
CA LYS A 30 -5.69 3.01 18.27
C LYS A 30 -5.73 3.61 16.88
N LYS A 31 -6.79 4.35 16.61
CA LYS A 31 -6.97 5.06 15.33
C LYS A 31 -5.82 6.04 15.11
N GLU A 32 -5.42 6.75 16.16
CA GLU A 32 -4.40 7.80 16.14
C GLU A 32 -3.04 7.24 15.69
N CYS A 33 -2.61 6.09 16.22
CA CYS A 33 -1.36 5.45 15.78
C CYS A 33 -1.50 4.99 14.31
N MET A 34 -2.60 4.32 13.93
CA MET A 34 -2.79 3.77 12.59
C MET A 34 -3.04 4.80 11.49
N TYR A 35 -3.44 6.02 11.86
CA TYR A 35 -3.71 7.12 10.92
C TYR A 35 -2.53 8.11 10.78
N GLY A 36 -1.50 7.98 11.63
CA GLY A 36 -0.35 8.88 11.66
C GLY A 36 -0.61 10.18 12.43
N GLU A 37 -1.53 10.13 13.40
CA GLU A 37 -1.94 11.29 14.23
C GLU A 37 -1.38 11.19 15.67
N CYS A 38 -0.83 10.04 16.07
CA CYS A 38 -0.26 9.84 17.40
C CYS A 38 1.07 10.56 17.58
N GLU A 39 1.17 11.40 18.62
CA GLU A 39 2.40 12.14 18.94
C GLU A 39 3.63 11.25 19.18
N SER A 40 3.43 10.02 19.64
CA SER A 40 4.54 9.10 19.95
C SER A 40 5.10 8.34 18.74
N CYS A 41 4.31 8.14 17.67
CA CYS A 41 4.75 7.33 16.53
C CYS A 41 4.52 7.96 15.15
N ARG A 42 3.94 9.17 15.06
CA ARG A 42 3.67 9.82 13.76
C ARG A 42 4.94 10.09 12.95
N GLU A 43 6.09 10.17 13.61
CA GLU A 43 7.41 10.42 13.00
C GLU A 43 8.23 9.13 12.86
N ASN A 44 7.70 7.98 13.27
CA ASN A 44 8.38 6.71 13.10
C ASN A 44 8.48 6.36 11.62
N ILE A 45 9.68 5.98 11.20
CA ILE A 45 10.00 5.51 9.86
C ILE A 45 10.40 4.04 9.94
N LEU A 46 10.26 3.34 8.82
CA LEU A 46 10.65 1.93 8.75
C LEU A 46 12.17 1.82 8.87
N ASN A 47 12.66 0.80 9.57
CA ASN A 47 14.10 0.61 9.69
C ASN A 47 14.66 0.03 8.38
N GLY A 48 15.43 0.83 7.65
CA GLY A 48 16.03 0.48 6.37
C GLY A 48 17.54 0.31 6.46
N ASN A 49 18.07 -0.76 5.86
CA ASN A 49 19.51 -0.90 5.63
C ASN A 49 19.95 0.04 4.49
N LYS A 50 20.62 1.13 4.85
CA LYS A 50 21.04 2.18 3.89
C LYS A 50 22.19 1.75 2.98
N ASP A 51 22.93 0.70 3.33
CA ASP A 51 24.09 0.26 2.56
C ASP A 51 23.72 -0.22 1.14
N VAL A 52 22.47 -0.63 0.94
CA VAL A 52 21.96 -1.17 -0.33
C VAL A 52 21.10 -0.16 -1.11
N PHE A 53 20.96 1.08 -0.62
CA PHE A 53 19.98 2.04 -1.15
C PHE A 53 20.25 2.50 -2.58
N GLU A 54 21.52 2.49 -2.99
CA GLU A 54 21.95 2.89 -4.33
C GLU A 54 21.86 1.76 -5.35
N GLU A 55 21.53 0.52 -4.93
CA GLU A 55 21.41 -0.61 -5.84
C GLU A 55 20.21 -0.46 -6.79
N ASP A 56 20.40 -0.82 -8.06
CA ASP A 56 19.32 -0.87 -9.04
C ASP A 56 18.41 -2.07 -8.81
N VAL A 57 17.11 -1.83 -8.88
CA VAL A 57 16.07 -2.83 -8.71
C VAL A 57 14.95 -2.67 -9.72
N THR A 58 14.29 -3.78 -10.01
CA THR A 58 13.05 -3.81 -10.77
C THR A 58 11.94 -4.41 -9.91
N TRP A 59 10.78 -3.77 -9.91
CA TRP A 59 9.58 -4.24 -9.21
C TRP A 59 8.35 -4.10 -10.10
N PHE A 60 7.25 -4.74 -9.69
CA PHE A 60 5.96 -4.63 -10.37
C PHE A 60 5.00 -3.79 -9.54
N GLU A 61 4.24 -2.93 -10.21
CA GLU A 61 3.19 -2.09 -9.60
C GLU A 61 1.91 -2.16 -10.44
N TRP A 62 0.77 -2.10 -9.77
CA TRP A 62 -0.53 -1.96 -10.43
C TRP A 62 -0.81 -0.49 -10.71
N LYS A 63 -0.91 -0.11 -11.98
CA LYS A 63 -1.23 1.25 -12.41
C LYS A 63 -2.56 1.29 -13.14
N THR A 64 -3.35 2.31 -12.82
CA THR A 64 -4.61 2.59 -13.50
C THR A 64 -4.35 3.49 -14.70
N LYS A 65 -4.63 2.99 -15.90
CA LYS A 65 -4.51 3.75 -17.17
C LYS A 65 -5.89 4.12 -17.70
N LYS A 66 -5.95 5.26 -18.39
CA LYS A 66 -7.15 5.74 -19.10
C LYS A 66 -6.83 5.77 -20.59
N GLU A 67 -7.69 5.17 -21.40
CA GLU A 67 -7.59 5.18 -22.86
C GLU A 67 -8.92 5.64 -23.44
N VAL A 68 -8.89 6.64 -24.32
CA VAL A 68 -10.08 7.06 -25.06
C VAL A 68 -10.24 6.12 -26.25
N ARG A 69 -11.35 5.38 -26.29
CA ARG A 69 -11.68 4.53 -27.43
C ARG A 69 -12.88 5.08 -28.15
N THR A 70 -12.77 5.26 -29.46
CA THR A 70 -13.90 5.58 -30.31
C THR A 70 -14.73 4.33 -30.52
N ILE A 71 -15.96 4.34 -30.01
CA ILE A 71 -16.94 3.29 -30.26
C ILE A 71 -17.80 3.76 -31.43
N LYS A 72 -17.71 3.06 -32.56
CA LYS A 72 -18.64 3.26 -33.69
C LYS A 72 -19.88 2.43 -33.47
N LYS A 73 -21.05 3.08 -33.42
CA LYS A 73 -22.36 2.41 -33.40
C LYS A 73 -23.16 2.94 -34.59
N GLY A 74 -23.06 2.25 -35.73
CA GLY A 74 -23.62 2.74 -37.00
C GLY A 74 -22.89 3.99 -37.51
N LYS A 75 -23.63 5.04 -37.87
CA LYS A 75 -23.09 6.33 -38.35
C LYS A 75 -22.56 7.25 -37.24
N ILE A 76 -22.78 6.90 -35.97
CA ILE A 76 -22.37 7.71 -34.83
C ILE A 76 -21.08 7.15 -34.24
N SER A 77 -20.05 7.98 -34.16
CA SER A 77 -18.84 7.71 -33.39
C SER A 77 -18.93 8.43 -32.05
N THR A 78 -18.81 7.69 -30.96
CA THR A 78 -18.76 8.27 -29.61
C THR A 78 -17.44 7.90 -28.95
N GLU A 79 -16.75 8.89 -28.41
CA GLU A 79 -15.56 8.66 -27.60
C GLU A 79 -15.96 8.17 -26.20
N LYS A 80 -15.40 7.04 -25.77
CA LYS A 80 -15.60 6.52 -24.42
C LYS A 80 -14.24 6.32 -23.77
N THR A 81 -14.03 7.02 -22.65
CA THR A 81 -12.87 6.78 -21.79
C THR A 81 -13.05 5.44 -21.08
N LYS A 82 -12.14 4.51 -21.35
CA LYS A 82 -12.03 3.26 -20.59
C LYS A 82 -10.89 3.39 -19.59
N THR A 83 -11.18 3.01 -18.35
CA THR A 83 -10.20 2.89 -17.28
C THR A 83 -9.88 1.41 -17.09
N PHE A 84 -8.61 1.04 -17.07
CA PHE A 84 -8.17 -0.32 -16.83
C PHE A 84 -6.89 -0.33 -16.00
N THR A 85 -6.71 -1.40 -15.22
CA THR A 85 -5.53 -1.59 -14.36
C THR A 85 -4.56 -2.54 -15.04
N VAL A 86 -3.29 -2.15 -15.11
CA VAL A 86 -2.22 -2.97 -15.69
C VAL A 86 -1.15 -3.18 -14.63
N LYS A 87 -0.57 -4.39 -14.61
CA LYS A 87 0.63 -4.68 -13.84
C LYS A 87 1.85 -4.31 -14.70
N GLU A 88 2.62 -3.33 -14.27
CA GLU A 88 3.75 -2.80 -15.03
C GLU A 88 5.06 -3.00 -14.28
N ALA A 89 6.12 -3.38 -14.99
CA ALA A 89 7.47 -3.37 -14.45
C ALA A 89 7.94 -1.91 -14.30
N GLN A 90 8.58 -1.61 -13.20
CA GLN A 90 9.21 -0.33 -12.88
C GLN A 90 10.66 -0.62 -12.51
N ALA A 91 11.57 0.25 -12.93
CA ALA A 91 12.98 0.20 -12.57
C ALA A 91 13.36 1.49 -11.83
N GLY A 92 14.34 1.39 -10.95
CA GLY A 92 14.87 2.48 -10.14
C GLY A 92 15.78 1.94 -9.06
N THR A 93 16.17 2.78 -8.10
CA THR A 93 17.03 2.36 -6.99
C THR A 93 16.23 1.80 -5.81
N VAL A 94 16.90 1.06 -4.93
CA VAL A 94 16.31 0.57 -3.67
C VAL A 94 15.73 1.72 -2.85
N VAL A 95 16.40 2.88 -2.77
CA VAL A 95 15.89 4.04 -2.03
C VAL A 95 14.55 4.54 -2.58
N THR A 96 14.41 4.65 -3.91
CA THR A 96 13.14 5.08 -4.52
C THR A 96 12.02 4.07 -4.25
N LEU A 97 12.35 2.77 -4.26
CA LEU A 97 11.40 1.73 -3.90
C LEU A 97 11.01 1.79 -2.41
N PHE A 98 11.98 2.06 -1.54
CA PHE A 98 11.80 2.16 -0.09
C PHE A 98 10.88 3.33 0.29
N GLU A 99 11.14 4.53 -0.22
CA GLU A 99 10.31 5.73 0.01
C GLU A 99 8.86 5.49 -0.44
N LYS A 100 8.67 4.92 -1.63
CA LYS A 100 7.34 4.54 -2.12
C LYS A 100 6.65 3.53 -1.22
N PHE A 101 7.41 2.55 -0.73
CA PHE A 101 6.89 1.53 0.15
C PHE A 101 6.46 2.11 1.50
N GLU A 102 7.22 3.03 2.08
CA GLU A 102 6.85 3.72 3.33
C GLU A 102 5.53 4.48 3.20
N ASP A 103 5.32 5.19 2.08
CA ASP A 103 4.06 5.88 1.84
C ASP A 103 2.88 4.91 1.66
N GLN A 104 3.10 3.78 0.99
CA GLN A 104 2.09 2.72 0.89
C GLN A 104 1.80 2.09 2.25
N LEU A 105 2.82 1.94 3.11
CA LEU A 105 2.67 1.37 4.45
C LEU A 105 1.74 2.24 5.32
N LYS A 106 1.87 3.58 5.25
CA LYS A 106 0.94 4.51 5.93
C LYS A 106 -0.50 4.32 5.50
N TRP A 107 -0.75 4.13 4.20
CA TRP A 107 -2.09 3.87 3.69
C TRP A 107 -2.59 2.49 4.13
N TYR A 108 -1.71 1.48 4.11
CA TYR A 108 -2.02 0.12 4.51
C TYR A 108 -2.38 0.03 6.00
N SER A 109 -1.70 0.76 6.89
CA SER A 109 -2.06 0.87 8.30
C SER A 109 -3.51 1.34 8.47
N LYS A 110 -3.92 2.40 7.75
CA LYS A 110 -5.31 2.87 7.75
C LYS A 110 -6.29 1.80 7.27
N HIS A 111 -5.91 1.06 6.22
CA HIS A 111 -6.73 -0.02 5.69
C HIS A 111 -6.92 -1.15 6.71
N ILE A 112 -5.84 -1.63 7.33
CA ILE A 112 -5.89 -2.66 8.37
C ILE A 112 -6.79 -2.24 9.54
N PHE A 113 -6.64 -1.00 10.04
CA PHE A 113 -7.48 -0.50 11.11
C PHE A 113 -8.97 -0.51 10.72
N ARG A 114 -9.30 -0.05 9.51
CA ARG A 114 -10.69 -0.06 9.01
C ARG A 114 -11.26 -1.47 8.92
N VAL A 115 -10.49 -2.40 8.37
CA VAL A 115 -10.90 -3.80 8.22
C VAL A 115 -11.15 -4.42 9.60
N TYR A 116 -10.22 -4.25 10.55
CA TYR A 116 -10.38 -4.73 11.92
C TYR A 116 -11.66 -4.20 12.58
N ASN A 117 -11.89 -2.88 12.53
CA ASN A 117 -13.08 -2.26 13.12
C ASN A 117 -14.37 -2.69 12.42
N GLN A 118 -14.33 -2.91 11.11
CA GLN A 118 -15.47 -3.41 10.36
C GLN A 118 -15.84 -4.83 10.80
N TYR A 119 -14.86 -5.72 10.98
CA TYR A 119 -15.09 -7.07 11.50
C TYR A 119 -15.63 -7.05 12.94
N GLU A 120 -15.02 -6.28 13.83
CA GLU A 120 -15.49 -6.06 15.21
C GLU A 120 -16.94 -5.61 15.27
N TYR A 121 -17.30 -4.63 14.41
CA TYR A 121 -18.66 -4.13 14.31
C TYR A 121 -19.66 -5.20 13.87
N PHE A 122 -19.31 -5.98 12.85
CA PHE A 122 -20.17 -7.06 12.37
C PHE A 122 -20.30 -8.20 13.39
N ALA A 123 -19.24 -8.53 14.11
CA ALA A 123 -19.26 -9.52 15.18
C ALA A 123 -20.26 -9.12 16.29
N LYS A 124 -20.14 -7.88 16.80
CA LYS A 124 -21.06 -7.34 17.83
C LYS A 124 -22.52 -7.30 17.37
N ARG A 125 -22.77 -6.95 16.10
CA ARG A 125 -24.12 -6.97 15.53
C ARG A 125 -24.70 -8.38 15.40
N LYS A 126 -23.89 -9.38 15.03
CA LYS A 126 -24.34 -10.77 14.96
C LYS A 126 -24.81 -11.29 16.31
N ASP A 127 -24.15 -10.88 17.39
CA ASP A 127 -24.53 -11.28 18.76
C ASP A 127 -25.81 -10.59 19.26
N THR A 128 -26.16 -9.44 18.67
CA THR A 128 -27.37 -8.67 19.03
C THR A 128 -28.62 -9.13 18.24
N ILE A 129 -28.45 -9.84 17.12
CA ILE A 129 -29.55 -10.40 16.31
C ILE A 129 -29.83 -11.85 16.74
N LYS A 130 -30.02 -12.09 18.04
CA LYS A 130 -30.53 -13.36 18.56
C LYS A 130 -31.95 -13.18 19.06
#